data_AF-V6IZ70-F1
#
_entry.id   AF-V6IZ70-F1
#
_cell.length_a   1.000
_cell.length_b   1.000
_cell.length_c   1.000
_cell.angle_alpha   90.00
_cell.angle_beta   90.00
_cell.angle_gamma   90.00
#
_symmetry.space_group_name_H-M   'P 1'
#
loop_
_entity.id
_entity.type
_entity.pdbx_description
1 polymer ?
#
loop_
_entity_poly.entity_id
_entity_poly.type
_entity_poly.pdbx_seq_one_letter_code
_entity_poly.pdbx_strand_id
1 'polypeptide(L)'
;MLNYIFEFMTFAFPKAGAQIGVPFTIAIFLFLFALLKCQYQVIPGFMQVKGLAFSYTLFVSVVLVSLLFNLGNFPVFQLATVMMVIASPLAIGIGRSLNPQTALKILAISLVIVGVYALIQRIVGIVTTSIPGVTYTFGQDLAAKPIGYGMAASGEAQKMPSTYQNGNGAGLFYAMGIPILLAWSPSSAKQKVLKIVAILFGCVGLLLSGSRSIMIPFVLFLIVLLVLVKNKLNYRNQILFFSSLMFIATLGIVYLLQSDNQFLQQLYTRYINQTLSDPTGAGRTSQFVAAFTQINGLDELGFLRFLCVGLPWDQVGVLEGFVSILFNYGLFGFIGFLFVLAAAIYGIYERNKLASIGFICVFIAFIVDGSFNFPPTLMNFFFLTGLLTQPGLQETSHNSKTVPSNGGTPFSLQEKKV
;
A
#
# COMPACT_ATOMS: atom_id res chain seq x y z
N MET A 1 -5.33 -21.25 8.75
CA MET A 1 -5.50 -20.43 9.96
C MET A 1 -4.36 -19.44 10.15
N LEU A 2 -3.11 -19.87 10.41
CA LEU A 2 -1.95 -18.97 10.60
C LEU A 2 -1.80 -17.85 9.54
N ASN A 3 -1.80 -18.17 8.25
CA ASN A 3 -1.63 -17.19 7.18
C ASN A 3 -2.77 -16.14 7.12
N TYR A 4 -3.99 -16.51 7.52
CA TYR A 4 -5.11 -15.58 7.64
C TYR A 4 -5.02 -14.69 8.89
N ILE A 5 -4.45 -15.21 9.97
CA ILE A 5 -4.13 -14.41 11.17
C ILE A 5 -3.03 -13.40 10.83
N PHE A 6 -1.98 -13.84 10.13
CA PHE A 6 -0.94 -12.94 9.61
C PHE A 6 -1.53 -11.84 8.73
N GLU A 7 -2.37 -12.19 7.76
CA GLU A 7 -3.03 -11.23 6.88
C GLU A 7 -3.84 -10.20 7.67
N PHE A 8 -4.71 -10.68 8.57
CA PHE A 8 -5.54 -9.83 9.41
C PHE A 8 -4.71 -8.90 10.29
N MET A 9 -3.68 -9.41 10.99
CA MET A 9 -2.85 -8.60 11.86
C MET A 9 -2.03 -7.57 11.08
N THR A 10 -1.51 -7.94 9.91
CA THR A 10 -0.68 -7.06 9.09
C THR A 10 -1.49 -5.95 8.40
N PHE A 11 -2.78 -6.17 8.11
CA PHE A 11 -3.67 -5.15 7.56
C PHE A 11 -4.39 -4.33 8.63
N ALA A 12 -4.90 -4.95 9.69
CA ALA A 12 -5.72 -4.27 10.69
C ALA A 12 -4.90 -3.68 11.84
N PHE A 13 -3.82 -4.33 12.28
CA PHE A 13 -3.03 -3.93 13.46
C PHE A 13 -1.51 -4.08 13.25
N PRO A 14 -0.93 -3.50 12.18
CA PRO A 14 0.45 -3.77 11.83
C PRO A 14 1.50 -3.31 12.85
N LYS A 15 1.12 -2.39 13.74
CA LYS A 15 1.99 -1.84 14.79
C LYS A 15 1.98 -2.62 16.09
N ALA A 16 1.02 -3.53 16.25
CA ALA A 16 0.82 -4.20 17.53
C ALA A 16 2.10 -4.93 17.93
N GLY A 17 2.62 -4.67 19.12
CA GLY A 17 3.95 -5.13 19.57
C GLY A 17 4.65 -4.17 20.52
N ALA A 18 5.96 -4.32 20.67
CA ALA A 18 6.78 -3.57 21.63
C ALA A 18 8.10 -3.06 21.00
N GLN A 19 8.67 -1.99 21.55
CA GLN A 19 9.97 -1.46 21.13
C GLN A 19 11.07 -1.98 22.06
N ILE A 20 12.04 -2.68 21.49
CA ILE A 20 13.26 -3.15 22.18
C ILE A 20 14.45 -2.78 21.27
N GLY A 21 14.93 -1.54 21.38
CA GLY A 21 15.88 -0.93 20.42
C GLY A 21 15.25 -0.61 19.06
N VAL A 22 14.61 -1.61 18.43
CA VAL A 22 13.84 -1.54 17.18
C VAL A 22 12.38 -1.97 17.47
N PRO A 23 11.37 -1.45 16.75
CA PRO A 23 10.00 -1.93 16.89
C PRO A 23 9.84 -3.40 16.46
N PHE A 24 9.50 -4.27 17.41
CA PHE A 24 9.12 -5.66 17.17
C PHE A 24 7.59 -5.78 17.16
N THR A 25 7.02 -6.00 15.98
CA THR A 25 5.57 -6.15 15.82
C THR A 25 5.17 -7.61 15.71
N ILE A 26 3.96 -7.93 16.16
CA ILE A 26 3.33 -9.25 16.00
C ILE A 26 3.30 -9.64 14.53
N ALA A 27 3.10 -8.68 13.62
CA ALA A 27 3.13 -8.89 12.19
C ALA A 27 4.48 -9.44 11.68
N ILE A 28 5.61 -8.99 12.24
CA ILE A 28 6.95 -9.51 11.86
C ILE A 28 7.10 -10.99 12.26
N PHE A 29 6.69 -11.36 13.47
CA PHE A 29 6.77 -12.75 13.92
C PHE A 29 5.81 -13.65 13.11
N LEU A 30 4.57 -13.19 12.92
CA LEU A 30 3.60 -13.90 12.09
C LEU A 30 4.05 -14.01 10.64
N PHE A 31 4.75 -13.01 10.11
CA PHE A 31 5.36 -13.06 8.78
C PHE A 31 6.36 -14.22 8.69
N LEU A 32 7.28 -14.34 9.66
CA LEU A 32 8.26 -15.42 9.70
C LEU A 32 7.58 -16.79 9.72
N PHE A 33 6.63 -17.01 10.65
CA PHE A 33 5.94 -18.30 10.76
C PHE A 33 5.07 -18.62 9.53
N ALA A 34 4.37 -17.62 8.97
CA ALA A 34 3.58 -17.80 7.76
C ALA A 34 4.48 -18.12 6.56
N LEU A 35 5.62 -17.45 6.43
CA LEU A 35 6.60 -17.68 5.37
C LEU A 35 7.21 -19.08 5.46
N LEU A 36 7.63 -19.53 6.64
CA LEU A 36 8.14 -20.90 6.85
C LEU A 36 7.10 -21.94 6.43
N LYS A 37 5.83 -21.71 6.76
CA LYS A 37 4.73 -22.61 6.38
C LYS A 37 4.49 -22.65 4.86
N CYS A 38 4.69 -21.54 4.15
CA CYS A 38 4.43 -21.44 2.71
C CYS A 38 5.70 -21.30 1.87
N GLN A 39 6.87 -21.69 2.39
CA GLN A 39 8.16 -21.48 1.72
C GLN A 39 8.19 -22.06 0.30
N TYR A 40 7.54 -23.21 0.08
CA TYR A 40 7.46 -23.86 -1.22
C TYR A 40 6.63 -23.08 -2.26
N GLN A 41 5.85 -22.08 -1.84
CA GLN A 41 5.08 -21.20 -2.73
C GLN A 41 5.86 -19.96 -3.17
N VAL A 42 6.99 -19.67 -2.53
CA VAL A 42 7.81 -18.47 -2.83
C VAL A 42 8.36 -18.56 -4.25
N ILE A 43 9.18 -19.57 -4.57
CA ILE A 43 9.78 -19.73 -5.90
C ILE A 43 8.72 -19.78 -7.01
N PRO A 44 7.64 -20.58 -6.91
CA PRO A 44 6.55 -20.52 -7.89
C PRO A 44 5.92 -19.14 -8.04
N GLY A 45 5.77 -18.37 -6.96
CA GLY A 45 5.28 -16.99 -6.98
C GLY A 45 6.20 -16.06 -7.77
N PHE A 46 7.50 -16.14 -7.53
CA PHE A 46 8.51 -15.38 -8.28
C PHE A 46 8.55 -15.73 -9.76
N MET A 47 8.46 -17.02 -10.10
CA MET A 47 8.50 -17.49 -11.48
C MET A 47 7.23 -17.15 -12.27
N GLN A 48 6.11 -16.94 -11.57
CA GLN A 48 4.85 -16.56 -12.20
C GLN A 48 4.84 -15.12 -12.71
N VAL A 49 5.59 -14.22 -12.06
CA VAL A 49 5.67 -12.82 -12.44
C VAL A 49 6.92 -12.60 -13.29
N LYS A 50 6.73 -12.31 -14.58
CA LYS A 50 7.83 -12.14 -15.53
C LYS A 50 8.83 -11.09 -15.03
N GLY A 51 10.10 -11.46 -14.97
CA GLY A 51 11.20 -10.58 -14.56
C GLY A 51 11.37 -10.41 -13.05
N LEU A 52 10.43 -10.87 -12.21
CA LEU A 52 10.49 -10.66 -10.77
C LEU A 52 11.65 -11.43 -10.12
N ALA A 53 11.82 -12.71 -10.48
CA ALA A 53 12.92 -13.55 -9.97
C ALA A 53 14.30 -12.94 -10.28
N PHE A 54 14.54 -12.58 -11.54
CA PHE A 54 15.80 -11.97 -11.97
C PHE A 54 16.06 -10.63 -11.24
N SER A 55 15.07 -9.75 -11.21
CA SER A 55 15.22 -8.42 -10.59
C SER A 55 15.47 -8.53 -9.08
N TYR A 56 14.80 -9.48 -8.42
CA TYR A 56 14.97 -9.73 -6.99
C TYR A 56 16.35 -10.32 -6.68
N THR A 57 16.82 -11.30 -7.47
CA THR A 57 18.18 -11.84 -7.30
C THR A 57 19.22 -10.75 -7.50
N LEU A 58 19.08 -9.90 -8.52
CA LEU A 58 19.97 -8.75 -8.75
C LEU A 58 19.98 -7.82 -7.53
N PHE A 59 18.80 -7.40 -7.08
CA PHE A 59 18.65 -6.51 -5.92
C PHE A 59 19.28 -7.10 -4.66
N VAL A 60 18.92 -8.33 -4.29
CA VAL A 60 19.44 -8.99 -3.07
C VAL A 60 20.95 -9.18 -3.16
N SER A 61 21.48 -9.59 -4.31
CA SER A 61 22.92 -9.79 -4.49
C SER A 61 23.68 -8.47 -4.24
N VAL A 62 23.21 -7.36 -4.78
CA VAL A 62 23.84 -6.05 -4.57
C VAL A 62 23.73 -5.61 -3.11
N VAL A 63 22.56 -5.75 -2.48
CA VAL A 63 22.39 -5.38 -1.06
C VAL A 63 23.30 -6.22 -0.16
N LEU A 64 23.45 -7.51 -0.43
CA LEU A 64 24.37 -8.37 0.33
C LEU A 64 25.82 -7.96 0.13
N VAL A 65 26.23 -7.59 -1.09
CA VAL A 65 27.56 -7.02 -1.33
C VAL A 65 27.73 -5.70 -0.56
N SER A 66 26.77 -4.77 -0.64
CA SER A 66 26.80 -3.54 0.15
C SER A 66 26.92 -3.79 1.65
N LEU A 67 26.24 -4.81 2.18
CA LEU A 67 26.36 -5.20 3.59
C LEU A 67 27.79 -5.63 3.93
N LEU A 68 28.46 -6.40 3.06
CA LEU A 68 29.86 -6.81 3.27
C LEU A 68 30.80 -5.60 3.34
N PHE A 69 30.60 -4.60 2.47
CA PHE A 69 31.38 -3.35 2.46
C PHE A 69 31.10 -2.41 3.65
N ASN A 70 30.10 -2.73 4.47
CA ASN A 70 29.73 -1.96 5.66
C ASN A 70 29.85 -2.79 6.97
N LEU A 71 30.49 -3.96 6.92
CA LEU A 71 30.74 -4.78 8.11
C LEU A 71 31.58 -4.01 9.14
N GLY A 72 31.16 -4.04 10.40
CA GLY A 72 31.84 -3.40 11.52
C GLY A 72 31.37 -1.97 11.84
N ASN A 73 30.57 -1.35 10.97
CA ASN A 73 30.04 0.01 11.20
C ASN A 73 28.61 0.16 10.65
N PHE A 74 27.67 -0.62 11.21
CA PHE A 74 26.26 -0.52 10.84
C PHE A 74 25.38 -0.10 12.02
N PRO A 75 24.59 1.00 11.89
CA PRO A 75 23.51 1.29 12.81
C PRO A 75 22.52 0.12 12.84
N VAL A 76 22.12 -0.32 14.04
CA VAL A 76 21.16 -1.44 14.23
C VAL A 76 19.87 -1.24 13.43
N PHE A 77 19.42 0.02 13.33
CA PHE A 77 18.24 0.40 12.56
C PHE A 77 18.40 0.18 11.05
N GLN A 78 19.60 0.42 10.51
CA GLN A 78 19.89 0.20 9.08
C GLN A 78 19.85 -1.29 8.75
N LEU A 79 20.41 -2.13 9.63
CA LEU A 79 20.34 -3.58 9.49
C LEU A 79 18.88 -4.08 9.51
N ALA A 80 18.06 -3.56 10.42
CA ALA A 80 16.63 -3.89 10.45
C ALA A 80 15.92 -3.50 9.14
N THR A 81 16.26 -2.33 8.58
CA THR A 81 15.72 -1.85 7.31
C THR A 81 16.11 -2.75 6.14
N VAL A 82 17.38 -3.14 6.05
CA VAL A 82 17.91 -4.09 5.04
C VAL A 82 17.14 -5.41 5.10
N MET A 83 16.99 -5.98 6.29
CA MET A 83 16.25 -7.21 6.50
C MET A 83 14.79 -7.07 6.05
N MET A 84 14.16 -5.94 6.35
CA MET A 84 12.79 -5.63 5.92
C MET A 84 12.67 -5.60 4.39
N VAL A 85 13.56 -4.88 3.71
CA VAL A 85 13.47 -4.67 2.25
C VAL A 85 13.81 -5.95 1.47
N ILE A 86 14.78 -6.76 1.95
CA ILE A 86 15.10 -8.06 1.35
C ILE A 86 14.00 -9.09 1.61
N ALA A 87 13.46 -9.16 2.83
CA ALA A 87 12.52 -10.21 3.20
C ALA A 87 11.09 -9.93 2.69
N SER A 88 10.68 -8.66 2.57
CA SER A 88 9.31 -8.30 2.18
C SER A 88 8.84 -8.91 0.86
N PRO A 89 9.64 -8.96 -0.23
CA PRO A 89 9.26 -9.64 -1.46
C PRO A 89 8.86 -11.11 -1.30
N LEU A 90 9.38 -11.80 -0.29
CA LEU A 90 9.05 -13.20 -0.01
C LEU A 90 7.58 -13.39 0.41
N ALA A 91 6.89 -12.30 0.83
CA ALA A 91 5.47 -12.29 1.15
C ALA A 91 4.58 -12.74 -0.04
N ILE A 92 5.10 -12.70 -1.27
CA ILE A 92 4.43 -13.23 -2.46
C ILE A 92 4.02 -14.71 -2.29
N GLY A 93 4.84 -15.51 -1.62
CA GLY A 93 4.53 -16.91 -1.34
C GLY A 93 3.34 -17.08 -0.40
N ILE A 94 3.24 -16.21 0.62
CA ILE A 94 2.11 -16.21 1.56
C ILE A 94 0.84 -15.84 0.80
N GLY A 95 0.88 -14.75 0.03
CA GLY A 95 -0.25 -14.29 -0.78
C GLY A 95 -0.74 -15.37 -1.74
N ARG A 96 0.16 -16.11 -2.38
CA ARG A 96 -0.15 -17.22 -3.30
C ARG A 96 -0.77 -18.45 -2.61
N SER A 97 -0.51 -18.64 -1.32
CA SER A 97 -1.00 -19.81 -0.57
C SER A 97 -2.46 -19.70 -0.10
N LEU A 98 -3.07 -18.51 -0.21
CA LEU A 98 -4.37 -18.22 0.36
C LEU A 98 -5.51 -18.32 -0.66
N ASN A 99 -6.68 -18.74 -0.19
CA ASN A 99 -7.92 -18.63 -0.96
C ASN A 99 -8.27 -17.14 -1.23
N PRO A 100 -8.39 -16.71 -2.50
CA PRO A 100 -8.61 -15.30 -2.83
C PRO A 100 -9.87 -14.68 -2.23
N GLN A 101 -10.99 -15.42 -2.20
CA GLN A 101 -12.26 -14.89 -1.68
C GLN A 101 -12.18 -14.63 -0.17
N THR A 102 -11.49 -15.50 0.56
CA THR A 102 -11.31 -15.34 2.01
C THR A 102 -10.34 -14.19 2.32
N ALA A 103 -9.23 -14.11 1.59
CA ALA A 103 -8.25 -13.04 1.74
C ALA A 103 -8.86 -11.65 1.43
N LEU A 104 -9.56 -11.51 0.28
CA LEU A 104 -10.22 -10.25 -0.07
C LEU A 104 -11.32 -9.84 0.93
N LYS A 105 -11.98 -10.82 1.56
CA LYS A 105 -12.90 -10.55 2.68
C LYS A 105 -12.15 -10.01 3.90
N ILE A 106 -11.00 -10.58 4.26
CA ILE A 106 -10.16 -10.11 5.38
C ILE A 106 -9.62 -8.70 5.09
N LEU A 107 -9.16 -8.44 3.86
CA LEU A 107 -8.78 -7.12 3.40
C LEU A 107 -9.93 -6.11 3.58
N ALA A 108 -11.16 -6.47 3.14
CA ALA A 108 -12.32 -5.61 3.30
C ALA A 108 -12.66 -5.32 4.78
N ILE A 109 -12.63 -6.34 5.65
CA ILE A 109 -12.83 -6.15 7.10
C ILE A 109 -11.75 -5.23 7.66
N SER A 110 -10.50 -5.42 7.25
CA SER A 110 -9.38 -4.60 7.72
C SER A 110 -9.53 -3.13 7.28
N LEU A 111 -9.94 -2.88 6.03
CA LEU A 111 -10.27 -1.53 5.54
C LEU A 111 -11.34 -0.84 6.39
N VAL A 112 -12.39 -1.58 6.79
CA VAL A 112 -13.42 -1.04 7.70
C VAL A 112 -12.83 -0.72 9.07
N ILE A 113 -12.07 -1.64 9.69
CA ILE A 113 -11.48 -1.43 11.02
C ILE A 113 -10.57 -0.22 11.02
N VAL A 114 -9.62 -0.15 10.09
CA VAL A 114 -8.64 0.94 10.01
C VAL A 114 -9.37 2.26 9.69
N GLY A 115 -10.36 2.25 8.79
CA GLY A 115 -11.13 3.44 8.41
C GLY A 115 -12.00 3.99 9.53
N VAL A 116 -12.75 3.12 10.21
CA VAL A 116 -13.57 3.49 11.37
C VAL A 116 -12.69 3.99 12.51
N TYR A 117 -11.56 3.33 12.78
CA TYR A 117 -10.66 3.77 13.84
C TYR A 117 -10.00 5.13 13.52
N ALA A 118 -9.70 5.44 12.26
CA ALA A 118 -9.27 6.78 11.85
C ALA A 118 -10.34 7.85 12.14
N LEU A 119 -11.62 7.53 11.92
CA LEU A 119 -12.73 8.41 12.23
C LEU A 119 -12.89 8.61 13.75
N ILE A 120 -12.75 7.54 14.54
CA ILE A 120 -12.78 7.61 16.01
C ILE A 120 -11.63 8.48 16.53
N GLN A 121 -10.40 8.26 16.03
CA GLN A 121 -9.24 9.09 16.35
C GLN A 121 -9.47 10.57 16.00
N ARG A 122 -10.18 10.85 14.91
CA ARG A 122 -10.51 12.20 14.50
C ARG A 122 -11.49 12.89 15.45
N ILE A 123 -12.51 12.17 15.94
CA ILE A 123 -13.56 12.73 16.79
C ILE A 123 -13.11 12.84 18.26
N VAL A 124 -12.47 11.80 18.77
CA VAL A 124 -12.14 11.67 20.20
C VAL A 124 -10.69 12.08 20.51
N GLY A 125 -9.84 12.16 19.50
CA GLY A 125 -8.41 12.45 19.62
C GLY A 125 -7.55 11.19 19.62
N ILE A 126 -6.35 11.29 19.05
CA ILE A 126 -5.42 10.16 18.88
C ILE A 126 -4.92 9.66 20.24
N VAL A 127 -4.54 10.56 21.14
CA VAL A 127 -3.98 10.19 22.45
C VAL A 127 -5.02 9.43 23.28
N THR A 128 -6.23 9.97 23.38
CA THR A 128 -7.35 9.39 24.15
C THR A 128 -7.76 8.00 23.64
N THR A 129 -7.68 7.78 22.33
CA THR A 129 -8.10 6.52 21.70
C THR A 129 -6.97 5.51 21.55
N SER A 130 -5.74 5.90 21.89
CA SER A 130 -4.56 5.06 21.72
C SER A 130 -4.52 3.91 22.71
N ILE A 131 -4.16 2.72 22.22
CA ILE A 131 -4.04 1.52 23.03
C ILE A 131 -2.58 1.06 22.94
N PRO A 132 -1.81 1.15 24.04
CA PRO A 132 -0.42 0.73 24.07
C PRO A 132 -0.26 -0.72 23.63
N GLY A 133 0.68 -0.97 22.72
CA GLY A 133 0.96 -2.30 22.18
C GLY A 133 -0.01 -2.80 21.12
N VAL A 134 -1.07 -2.04 20.79
CA VAL A 134 -2.07 -2.41 19.76
C VAL A 134 -2.11 -1.37 18.65
N THR A 135 -2.39 -0.11 18.98
CA THR A 135 -2.54 0.97 17.99
C THR A 135 -1.30 1.86 17.91
N TYR A 136 -0.39 1.70 18.87
CA TYR A 136 1.00 2.12 18.79
C TYR A 136 1.90 1.09 19.48
N THR A 137 3.18 1.04 19.11
CA THR A 137 4.11 0.07 19.66
C THR A 137 4.41 0.41 21.13
N PHE A 138 4.27 -0.57 22.03
CA PHE A 138 4.51 -0.38 23.46
C PHE A 138 5.95 0.11 23.71
N GLY A 139 6.12 1.09 24.59
CA GLY A 139 7.41 1.74 24.84
C GLY A 139 7.74 2.92 23.92
N GLN A 140 6.83 3.31 23.01
CA GLN A 140 6.92 4.55 22.25
C GLN A 140 6.10 5.67 22.88
N ASP A 141 6.67 6.86 22.96
CA ASP A 141 5.91 8.06 23.31
C ASP A 141 5.21 8.62 22.06
N LEU A 142 3.88 8.63 22.10
CA LEU A 142 3.02 9.20 21.05
C LEU A 142 3.09 10.72 20.99
N ALA A 143 3.34 11.39 22.12
CA ALA A 143 3.41 12.84 22.23
C ALA A 143 4.78 13.39 21.82
N ALA A 144 5.85 12.63 22.04
CA ALA A 144 7.20 12.99 21.59
C ALA A 144 7.45 12.69 20.10
N LYS A 145 6.60 11.87 19.46
CA LYS A 145 6.69 11.65 18.02
C LYS A 145 6.06 12.82 17.27
N PRO A 146 6.67 13.30 16.17
CA PRO A 146 6.05 14.28 15.27
C PRO A 146 4.95 13.60 14.43
N ILE A 147 3.94 13.02 15.08
CA ILE A 147 2.73 12.45 14.47
C ILE A 147 1.75 13.61 14.21
N GLY A 148 2.21 14.68 13.57
CA GLY A 148 1.41 15.89 13.35
C GLY A 148 0.97 16.63 14.62
N TYR A 149 1.25 16.14 15.83
CA TYR A 149 1.16 16.92 17.07
C TYR A 149 2.34 17.89 17.13
N GLY A 150 2.04 19.18 17.35
CA GLY A 150 3.05 20.23 17.53
C GLY A 150 3.50 21.00 16.27
N MET A 151 3.13 20.55 15.06
CA MET A 151 3.43 21.29 13.81
C MET A 151 2.25 22.13 13.30
N ALA A 152 1.10 22.05 13.97
CA ALA A 152 0.00 22.99 13.82
C ALA A 152 0.07 23.98 15.00
N ALA A 153 -0.03 25.27 14.73
CA ALA A 153 -0.14 26.31 15.76
C ALA A 153 -1.32 26.09 16.74
N SER A 154 -2.20 25.13 16.47
CA SER A 154 -3.39 24.78 17.25
C SER A 154 -3.26 23.52 18.13
N GLY A 155 -2.13 22.81 18.12
CA GLY A 155 -1.96 21.61 18.96
C GLY A 155 -2.76 20.36 18.53
N GLU A 156 -3.45 20.38 17.37
CA GLU A 156 -4.19 19.23 16.84
C GLU A 156 -3.38 18.42 15.80
N ALA A 157 -3.51 17.10 15.84
CA ALA A 157 -2.85 16.22 14.88
C ALA A 157 -3.40 16.36 13.45
N GLN A 158 -2.52 16.68 12.50
CA GLN A 158 -2.87 16.85 11.09
C GLN A 158 -2.97 15.54 10.27
N LYS A 159 -2.54 14.40 10.84
CA LYS A 159 -2.56 13.09 10.19
C LYS A 159 -3.18 12.07 11.14
N MET A 160 -4.15 11.31 10.67
CA MET A 160 -4.70 10.19 11.43
C MET A 160 -3.93 8.91 11.09
N PRO A 161 -3.10 8.38 12.02
CA PRO A 161 -2.34 7.16 11.79
C PRO A 161 -3.22 5.91 11.80
N SER A 162 -4.43 5.99 12.36
CA SER A 162 -5.26 4.82 12.68
C SER A 162 -4.43 3.79 13.47
N THR A 163 -4.40 2.54 13.01
CA THR A 163 -3.62 1.45 13.57
C THR A 163 -2.22 1.30 12.95
N TYR A 164 -1.79 2.22 12.08
CA TYR A 164 -0.52 2.16 11.32
C TYR A 164 0.58 3.08 11.85
N GLN A 165 1.86 2.75 11.56
CA GLN A 165 3.02 3.68 11.43
C GLN A 165 2.75 5.14 11.81
N ASN A 166 2.09 5.74 10.84
CA ASN A 166 1.82 7.15 10.68
C ASN A 166 0.70 7.21 9.63
N GLY A 167 0.21 8.42 9.35
CA GLY A 167 -0.78 8.62 8.29
C GLY A 167 -0.31 8.17 6.89
N ASN A 168 1.00 8.16 6.61
CA ASN A 168 1.52 7.72 5.32
C ASN A 168 1.26 6.22 5.09
N GLY A 169 1.62 5.37 6.06
CA GLY A 169 1.39 3.93 5.98
C GLY A 169 -0.08 3.56 5.86
N ALA A 170 -0.96 4.23 6.62
CA ALA A 170 -2.41 4.04 6.49
C ALA A 170 -2.91 4.43 5.09
N GLY A 171 -2.46 5.60 4.58
CA GLY A 171 -2.80 6.08 3.24
C GLY A 171 -2.40 5.11 2.13
N LEU A 172 -1.19 4.52 2.22
CA LEU A 172 -0.71 3.51 1.27
C LEU A 172 -1.59 2.25 1.29
N PHE A 173 -1.98 1.78 2.48
CA PHE A 173 -2.89 0.65 2.61
C PHE A 173 -4.26 0.92 1.97
N TYR A 174 -4.88 2.07 2.23
CA TYR A 174 -6.16 2.43 1.61
C TYR A 174 -6.05 2.57 0.09
N ALA A 175 -5.01 3.23 -0.39
CA ALA A 175 -4.81 3.45 -1.82
C ALA A 175 -4.56 2.14 -2.60
N MET A 176 -3.98 1.12 -1.97
CA MET A 176 -3.92 -0.23 -2.55
C MET A 176 -5.24 -0.98 -2.40
N GLY A 177 -5.87 -0.91 -1.23
CA GLY A 177 -7.06 -1.67 -0.89
C GLY A 177 -8.29 -1.30 -1.72
N ILE A 178 -8.54 -0.01 -1.94
CA ILE A 178 -9.74 0.47 -2.65
C ILE A 178 -9.80 -0.08 -4.09
N PRO A 179 -8.76 0.06 -4.95
CA PRO A 179 -8.80 -0.50 -6.30
C PRO A 179 -8.90 -2.03 -6.30
N ILE A 180 -8.25 -2.72 -5.36
CA ILE A 180 -8.37 -4.17 -5.23
C ILE A 180 -9.82 -4.59 -4.95
N LEU A 181 -10.48 -3.96 -3.97
CA LEU A 181 -11.87 -4.26 -3.63
C LEU A 181 -12.83 -3.87 -4.76
N LEU A 182 -12.57 -2.79 -5.48
CA LEU A 182 -13.35 -2.44 -6.68
C LEU A 182 -13.26 -3.53 -7.74
N ALA A 183 -12.11 -4.18 -7.88
CA ALA A 183 -11.92 -5.30 -8.80
C ALA A 183 -12.47 -6.63 -8.28
N TRP A 184 -12.67 -6.78 -6.98
CA TRP A 184 -13.22 -8.00 -6.36
C TRP A 184 -14.68 -8.24 -6.75
N SER A 185 -14.99 -9.46 -7.19
CA SER A 185 -16.36 -9.95 -7.43
C SER A 185 -16.81 -10.82 -6.26
N PRO A 186 -17.66 -10.31 -5.35
CA PRO A 186 -18.05 -11.06 -4.16
C PRO A 186 -19.06 -12.16 -4.46
N SER A 187 -18.93 -13.30 -3.77
CA SER A 187 -19.75 -14.50 -3.97
C SER A 187 -21.16 -14.42 -3.36
N SER A 188 -21.35 -13.56 -2.36
CA SER A 188 -22.63 -13.46 -1.62
C SER A 188 -23.07 -12.01 -1.43
N ALA A 189 -24.37 -11.79 -1.21
CA ALA A 189 -24.94 -10.47 -0.96
C ALA A 189 -24.30 -9.78 0.27
N LYS A 190 -24.06 -10.53 1.35
CA LYS A 190 -23.36 -10.03 2.55
C LYS A 190 -21.96 -9.50 2.22
N GLN A 191 -21.21 -10.19 1.35
CA GLN A 191 -19.89 -9.72 0.91
C GLN A 191 -19.98 -8.51 -0.01
N LYS A 192 -21.04 -8.37 -0.83
CA LYS A 192 -21.28 -7.15 -1.62
C LYS A 192 -21.49 -5.93 -0.73
N VAL A 193 -22.29 -6.07 0.34
CA VAL A 193 -22.47 -5.00 1.34
C VAL A 193 -21.15 -4.69 2.02
N LEU A 194 -20.40 -5.70 2.48
CA LEU A 194 -19.08 -5.53 3.08
C LEU A 194 -18.12 -4.78 2.14
N LYS A 195 -18.07 -5.14 0.85
CA LYS A 195 -17.26 -4.43 -0.15
C LYS A 195 -17.60 -2.95 -0.23
N ILE A 196 -18.89 -2.61 -0.30
CA ILE A 196 -19.34 -1.21 -0.39
C ILE A 196 -18.94 -0.44 0.87
N VAL A 197 -19.22 -1.01 2.05
CA VAL A 197 -18.87 -0.40 3.35
C VAL A 197 -17.35 -0.23 3.48
N ALA A 198 -16.56 -1.22 3.08
CA ALA A 198 -15.10 -1.17 3.10
C ALA A 198 -14.53 -0.11 2.15
N ILE A 199 -15.09 0.04 0.95
CA ILE A 199 -14.67 1.10 0.01
C ILE A 199 -15.01 2.48 0.59
N LEU A 200 -16.20 2.65 1.17
CA LEU A 200 -16.61 3.91 1.79
C LEU A 200 -15.66 4.31 2.93
N PHE A 201 -15.44 3.42 3.90
CA PHE A 201 -14.50 3.67 5.00
C PHE A 201 -13.05 3.76 4.54
N GLY A 202 -12.67 3.07 3.47
CA GLY A 202 -11.37 3.22 2.83
C GLY A 202 -11.16 4.63 2.26
N CYS A 203 -12.14 5.18 1.56
CA CYS A 203 -12.09 6.56 1.04
C CYS A 203 -12.02 7.58 2.17
N VAL A 204 -12.85 7.42 3.21
CA VAL A 204 -12.82 8.28 4.41
C VAL A 204 -11.45 8.19 5.10
N GLY A 205 -10.95 6.97 5.30
CA GLY A 205 -9.63 6.73 5.90
C GLY A 205 -8.49 7.33 5.09
N LEU A 206 -8.53 7.22 3.75
CA LEU A 206 -7.54 7.82 2.86
C LEU A 206 -7.51 9.34 3.00
N LEU A 207 -8.68 9.99 3.04
CA LEU A 207 -8.79 11.43 3.27
C LEU A 207 -8.22 11.83 4.64
N LEU A 208 -8.53 11.09 5.69
CA LEU A 208 -8.07 11.36 7.06
C LEU A 208 -6.59 11.02 7.30
N SER A 209 -5.97 10.24 6.41
CA SER A 209 -4.56 9.86 6.51
C SER A 209 -3.61 11.08 6.52
N GLY A 210 -4.02 12.18 5.90
CA GLY A 210 -3.22 13.42 5.81
C GLY A 210 -1.92 13.26 5.01
N SER A 211 -1.81 12.19 4.22
CA SER A 211 -0.62 11.84 3.44
C SER A 211 -0.68 12.43 2.03
N ARG A 212 0.07 13.52 1.81
CA ARG A 212 0.18 14.18 0.49
C ARG A 212 0.80 13.26 -0.57
N SER A 213 1.80 12.44 -0.19
CA SER A 213 2.57 11.59 -1.11
C SER A 213 1.72 10.52 -1.79
N ILE A 214 0.63 10.06 -1.16
CA ILE A 214 -0.29 9.07 -1.75
C ILE A 214 -1.61 9.68 -2.24
N MET A 215 -2.09 10.77 -1.62
CA MET A 215 -3.33 11.41 -2.03
C MET A 215 -3.22 12.02 -3.43
N ILE A 216 -2.10 12.69 -3.75
CA ILE A 216 -1.87 13.28 -5.07
C ILE A 216 -1.93 12.22 -6.19
N PRO A 217 -1.12 11.13 -6.17
CA PRO A 217 -1.22 10.12 -7.21
C PRO A 217 -2.59 9.44 -7.23
N PHE A 218 -3.23 9.20 -6.08
CA PHE A 218 -4.56 8.60 -6.06
C PHE A 218 -5.62 9.47 -6.75
N VAL A 219 -5.61 10.79 -6.54
CA VAL A 219 -6.51 11.72 -7.21
C VAL A 219 -6.24 11.80 -8.71
N LEU A 220 -4.96 11.84 -9.12
CA LEU A 220 -4.59 11.86 -10.54
C LEU A 220 -5.07 10.60 -11.27
N PHE A 221 -4.92 9.43 -10.64
CA PHE A 221 -5.38 8.16 -11.19
C PHE A 221 -6.85 7.85 -10.93
N LEU A 222 -7.57 8.68 -10.17
CA LEU A 222 -9.00 8.48 -9.89
C LEU A 222 -9.81 8.47 -11.19
N ILE A 223 -9.50 9.37 -12.13
CA ILE A 223 -10.18 9.42 -13.44
C ILE A 223 -10.01 8.10 -14.19
N VAL A 224 -8.78 7.59 -14.27
CA VAL A 224 -8.47 6.31 -14.92
C VAL A 224 -9.21 5.17 -14.24
N LEU A 225 -9.21 5.15 -12.90
CA LEU A 225 -9.93 4.15 -12.12
C LEU A 225 -11.44 4.18 -12.37
N LEU A 226 -12.05 5.37 -12.41
CA LEU A 226 -13.47 5.55 -12.71
C LEU A 226 -13.82 5.07 -14.13
N VAL A 227 -12.96 5.34 -15.12
CA VAL A 227 -13.12 4.84 -16.49
C VAL A 227 -13.05 3.31 -16.53
N LEU A 228 -12.09 2.70 -15.84
CA LEU A 228 -11.97 1.24 -15.75
C LEU A 228 -13.18 0.59 -15.05
N VAL A 229 -13.74 1.23 -14.02
CA VAL A 229 -14.98 0.78 -13.36
C VAL A 229 -16.15 0.88 -14.33
N LYS A 230 -16.33 2.03 -14.99
CA LYS A 230 -17.41 2.26 -15.97
C LYS A 230 -17.40 1.17 -17.05
N ASN A 231 -16.24 0.85 -17.61
CA ASN A 231 -16.10 -0.12 -18.69
C ASN A 231 -16.47 -1.56 -18.29
N LYS A 232 -16.60 -1.86 -16.99
CA LYS A 232 -17.10 -3.15 -16.48
C LYS A 232 -18.62 -3.20 -16.32
N LEU A 233 -19.33 -2.08 -16.43
CA LEU A 233 -20.77 -1.97 -16.21
C LEU A 233 -21.53 -2.04 -17.54
N ASN A 234 -22.74 -2.59 -17.53
CA ASN A 234 -23.67 -2.52 -18.67
C ASN A 234 -24.16 -1.07 -18.87
N TYR A 235 -24.58 -0.70 -20.09
CA TYR A 235 -24.94 0.69 -20.45
C TYR A 235 -25.89 1.38 -19.45
N ARG A 236 -26.99 0.72 -19.05
CA ARG A 236 -27.92 1.25 -18.03
C ARG A 236 -27.22 1.54 -16.69
N ASN A 237 -26.34 0.65 -16.26
CA ASN A 237 -25.59 0.80 -15.01
C ASN A 237 -24.46 1.84 -15.15
N GLN A 238 -23.92 2.06 -16.36
CA GLN A 238 -22.98 3.15 -16.62
C GLN A 238 -23.65 4.51 -16.45
N ILE A 239 -24.87 4.68 -16.98
CA ILE A 239 -25.66 5.91 -16.78
C ILE A 239 -25.93 6.10 -15.28
N LEU A 240 -26.44 5.09 -14.59
CA LEU A 240 -26.71 5.18 -13.15
C LEU A 240 -25.45 5.51 -12.33
N PHE A 241 -24.31 4.90 -12.68
CA PHE A 241 -23.03 5.17 -12.05
C PHE A 241 -22.60 6.63 -12.25
N PHE A 242 -22.65 7.14 -13.49
CA PHE A 242 -22.27 8.51 -13.80
C PHE A 242 -23.22 9.52 -13.15
N SER A 243 -24.54 9.30 -13.23
CA SER A 243 -25.53 10.14 -12.58
C SER A 243 -25.35 10.17 -11.06
N SER A 244 -25.06 9.03 -10.43
CA SER A 244 -24.80 8.96 -8.99
C SER A 244 -23.51 9.70 -8.63
N LEU A 245 -22.45 9.54 -9.42
CA LEU A 245 -21.18 10.23 -9.20
C LEU A 245 -21.34 11.75 -9.32
N MET A 246 -22.03 12.22 -10.37
CA MET A 246 -22.33 13.64 -10.56
C MET A 246 -23.20 14.18 -9.43
N PHE A 247 -24.24 13.45 -9.02
CA PHE A 247 -25.10 13.84 -7.91
C PHE A 247 -24.31 13.99 -6.59
N ILE A 248 -23.45 13.01 -6.27
CA ILE A 248 -22.59 13.07 -5.07
C ILE A 248 -21.59 14.23 -5.18
N ALA A 249 -21.00 14.46 -6.35
CA ALA A 249 -20.09 15.57 -6.57
C ALA A 249 -20.79 16.93 -6.39
N THR A 250 -22.00 17.10 -6.96
CA THR A 250 -22.81 18.31 -6.79
C THR A 250 -23.19 18.52 -5.34
N LEU A 251 -23.66 17.48 -4.64
CA LEU A 251 -23.94 17.58 -3.20
C LEU A 251 -22.70 17.96 -2.40
N GLY A 252 -21.54 17.38 -2.73
CA GLY A 252 -20.27 17.72 -2.11
C GLY A 252 -19.88 19.17 -2.33
N ILE A 253 -20.04 19.70 -3.55
CA ILE A 253 -19.78 21.11 -3.88
C ILE A 253 -20.74 22.03 -3.12
N VAL A 254 -22.05 21.75 -3.14
CA VAL A 254 -23.05 22.55 -2.43
C VAL A 254 -22.74 22.57 -0.93
N TYR A 255 -22.40 21.41 -0.36
CA TYR A 255 -22.01 21.30 1.05
C TYR A 255 -20.74 22.11 1.36
N LEU A 256 -19.72 22.04 0.49
CA LEU A 256 -18.49 22.83 0.64
C LEU A 256 -18.75 24.34 0.55
N LEU A 257 -19.67 24.78 -0.31
CA LEU A 257 -20.01 26.20 -0.49
C LEU A 257 -20.85 26.77 0.66
N GLN A 258 -21.68 25.94 1.31
CA GLN A 258 -22.58 26.39 2.36
C GLN A 258 -22.01 26.23 3.77
N SER A 259 -20.95 25.44 3.95
CA SER A 259 -20.46 25.06 5.28
C SER A 259 -19.09 25.66 5.56
N ASP A 260 -19.03 26.60 6.51
CA ASP A 260 -17.80 27.02 7.21
C ASP A 260 -17.32 25.94 8.18
N ASN A 261 -17.24 24.70 7.71
CA ASN A 261 -16.90 23.57 8.55
C ASN A 261 -15.41 23.57 8.84
N GLN A 262 -15.05 23.72 10.12
CA GLN A 262 -13.68 23.58 10.60
C GLN A 262 -13.02 22.28 10.11
N PHE A 263 -13.79 21.20 9.94
CA PHE A 263 -13.32 19.95 9.37
C PHE A 263 -12.76 20.11 7.94
N LEU A 264 -13.52 20.76 7.07
CA LEU A 264 -13.14 20.96 5.67
C LEU A 264 -12.00 21.96 5.54
N GLN A 265 -11.99 23.00 6.38
CA GLN A 265 -10.90 23.98 6.44
C GLN A 265 -9.55 23.34 6.80
N GLN A 266 -9.54 22.36 7.70
CA GLN A 266 -8.32 21.63 8.04
C GLN A 266 -7.84 20.73 6.89
N LEU A 267 -8.75 20.04 6.19
CA LEU A 267 -8.39 19.24 5.00
C LEU A 267 -7.88 20.14 3.87
N TYR A 268 -8.54 21.28 3.63
CA TYR A 268 -8.11 22.28 2.66
C TYR A 268 -6.73 22.83 3.00
N THR A 269 -6.50 23.21 4.25
CA THR A 269 -5.20 23.67 4.73
C THR A 269 -4.12 22.61 4.52
N ARG A 270 -4.43 21.35 4.82
CA ARG A 270 -3.47 20.24 4.73
C ARG A 270 -3.12 19.85 3.29
N TYR A 271 -4.11 19.74 2.41
CA TYR A 271 -3.88 19.24 1.05
C TYR A 271 -3.63 20.34 0.03
N ILE A 272 -4.20 21.53 0.22
CA ILE A 272 -4.05 22.66 -0.70
C ILE A 272 -2.99 23.63 -0.17
N ASN A 273 -3.26 24.32 0.94
CA ASN A 273 -2.39 25.42 1.39
C ASN A 273 -0.96 24.94 1.67
N GLN A 274 -0.79 23.85 2.44
CA GLN A 274 0.54 23.33 2.74
C GLN A 274 1.28 22.82 1.50
N THR A 275 0.56 22.26 0.52
CA THR A 275 1.16 21.81 -0.74
C THR A 275 1.64 22.97 -1.59
N LEU A 276 0.89 24.08 -1.61
CA LEU A 276 1.31 25.30 -2.30
C LEU A 276 2.43 26.03 -1.55
N SER A 277 2.40 26.04 -0.22
CA SER A 277 3.42 26.73 0.60
C SER A 277 4.74 25.97 0.70
N ASP A 278 4.70 24.63 0.59
CA ASP A 278 5.87 23.76 0.64
C ASP A 278 5.88 22.80 -0.55
N PRO A 279 6.42 23.23 -1.71
CA PRO A 279 6.58 22.38 -2.87
C PRO A 279 7.73 21.37 -2.72
N THR A 280 8.52 21.43 -1.64
CA THR A 280 9.71 20.59 -1.44
C THR A 280 9.38 19.19 -0.89
N GLY A 281 8.10 18.87 -0.75
CA GLY A 281 7.64 17.57 -0.28
C GLY A 281 7.97 17.31 1.20
N ALA A 282 7.82 18.33 2.06
CA ALA A 282 8.24 18.34 3.46
C ALA A 282 9.76 18.35 3.67
N GLY A 283 10.48 19.20 2.92
CA GLY A 283 11.93 19.36 3.05
C GLY A 283 12.76 18.31 2.32
N ARG A 284 12.14 17.35 1.64
CA ARG A 284 12.84 16.25 0.95
C ARG A 284 13.69 16.72 -0.23
N THR A 285 13.29 17.77 -0.93
CA THR A 285 14.14 18.38 -1.96
C THR A 285 15.47 18.86 -1.37
N SER A 286 15.47 19.46 -0.18
CA SER A 286 16.71 19.90 0.47
C SER A 286 17.59 18.72 0.91
N GLN A 287 16.98 17.62 1.39
CA GLN A 287 17.69 16.38 1.68
C GLN A 287 18.36 15.81 0.44
N PHE A 288 17.67 15.81 -0.71
CA PHE A 288 18.22 15.33 -1.96
C PHE A 288 19.36 16.22 -2.45
N VAL A 289 19.20 17.54 -2.39
CA VAL A 289 20.27 18.49 -2.76
C VAL A 289 21.52 18.23 -1.91
N ALA A 290 21.39 18.16 -0.58
CA ALA A 290 22.52 17.89 0.30
C ALA A 290 23.21 16.55 -0.02
N ALA A 291 22.41 15.52 -0.30
CA ALA A 291 22.91 14.20 -0.65
C ALA A 291 23.65 14.18 -2.00
N PHE A 292 23.15 14.89 -3.01
CA PHE A 292 23.86 15.03 -4.29
C PHE A 292 25.11 15.89 -4.18
N THR A 293 25.12 16.91 -3.31
CA THR A 293 26.34 17.66 -2.99
C THR A 293 27.41 16.76 -2.38
N GLN A 294 27.03 15.80 -1.51
CA GLN A 294 27.95 14.81 -0.96
C GLN A 294 28.57 13.93 -2.06
N ILE A 295 27.79 13.50 -3.05
CA ILE A 295 28.30 12.72 -4.19
C ILE A 295 29.31 13.53 -5.00
N ASN A 296 29.01 14.81 -5.27
CA ASN A 296 29.89 15.68 -6.04
C ASN A 296 31.24 15.96 -5.35
N GLY A 297 31.33 15.74 -4.03
CA GLY A 297 32.55 15.87 -3.25
C GLY A 297 33.39 14.60 -3.15
N LEU A 298 32.96 13.48 -3.76
CA LEU A 298 33.71 12.23 -3.74
C LEU A 298 34.88 12.26 -4.74
N ASP A 299 35.94 11.54 -4.40
CA ASP A 299 37.01 11.19 -5.33
C ASP A 299 36.55 10.10 -6.33
N GLU A 300 37.36 9.82 -7.36
CA GLU A 300 37.00 8.87 -8.42
C GLU A 300 36.67 7.47 -7.89
N LEU A 301 37.44 6.98 -6.92
CA LEU A 301 37.22 5.69 -6.29
C LEU A 301 35.98 5.70 -5.39
N GLY A 302 35.76 6.78 -4.64
CA GLY A 302 34.55 6.98 -3.85
C GLY A 302 33.30 7.02 -4.71
N PHE A 303 33.36 7.67 -5.87
CA PHE A 303 32.26 7.71 -6.82
C PHE A 303 31.97 6.34 -7.44
N LEU A 304 33.02 5.58 -7.83
CA LEU A 304 32.86 4.22 -8.35
C LEU A 304 32.25 3.29 -7.29
N ARG A 305 32.71 3.38 -6.03
CA ARG A 305 32.12 2.65 -4.91
C ARG A 305 30.64 3.01 -4.73
N PHE A 306 30.31 4.29 -4.75
CA PHE A 306 28.92 4.76 -4.68
C PHE A 306 28.05 4.14 -5.79
N LEU A 307 28.52 4.16 -7.04
CA LEU A 307 27.76 3.59 -8.15
C LEU A 307 27.54 2.08 -8.00
N CYS A 308 28.53 1.33 -7.53
CA CYS A 308 28.45 -0.13 -7.44
C CYS A 308 27.69 -0.61 -6.20
N VAL A 309 27.96 -0.04 -5.02
CA VAL A 309 27.52 -0.58 -3.72
C VAL A 309 26.98 0.48 -2.75
N GLY A 310 26.91 1.75 -3.16
CA GLY A 310 26.43 2.86 -2.33
C GLY A 310 27.50 3.49 -1.43
N LEU A 311 27.06 4.44 -0.60
CA LEU A 311 27.90 5.11 0.40
C LEU A 311 28.08 4.25 1.66
N PRO A 312 29.11 4.55 2.49
CA PRO A 312 29.19 3.97 3.82
C PRO A 312 27.93 4.32 4.62
N TRP A 313 27.31 3.35 5.30
CA TRP A 313 26.00 3.54 5.91
C TRP A 313 25.99 4.52 7.08
N ASP A 314 27.14 4.75 7.72
CA ASP A 314 27.35 5.79 8.73
C ASP A 314 27.40 7.21 8.15
N GLN A 315 27.62 7.33 6.83
CA GLN A 315 27.67 8.60 6.10
C GLN A 315 26.35 8.91 5.37
N VAL A 316 25.40 7.98 5.38
CA VAL A 316 24.07 8.18 4.78
C VAL A 316 23.21 8.94 5.79
N GLY A 317 22.97 10.23 5.53
CA GLY A 317 22.02 11.03 6.28
C GLY A 317 20.58 10.51 6.16
N VAL A 318 19.64 11.14 6.88
CA VAL A 318 18.21 10.79 6.79
C VAL A 318 17.69 11.12 5.38
N LEU A 319 17.57 10.08 4.56
CA LEU A 319 17.10 10.13 3.18
C LEU A 319 15.80 9.35 3.01
N GLU A 320 14.85 9.96 2.32
CA GLU A 320 13.52 9.41 2.07
C GLU A 320 13.36 8.93 0.63
N GLY A 321 12.38 8.05 0.41
CA GLY A 321 12.00 7.57 -0.91
C GLY A 321 13.10 6.76 -1.63
N PHE A 322 12.94 6.56 -2.93
CA PHE A 322 13.86 5.72 -3.72
C PHE A 322 15.32 6.23 -3.74
N VAL A 323 15.55 7.52 -3.49
CA VAL A 323 16.89 8.08 -3.36
C VAL A 323 17.66 7.37 -2.23
N SER A 324 16.99 7.00 -1.13
CA SER A 324 17.62 6.23 -0.06
C SER A 324 18.18 4.87 -0.53
N ILE A 325 17.52 4.19 -1.48
CA ILE A 325 17.99 2.92 -2.04
C ILE A 325 19.26 3.14 -2.87
N LEU A 326 19.29 4.20 -3.70
CA LEU A 326 20.47 4.56 -4.48
C LEU A 326 21.68 4.85 -3.58
N PHE A 327 21.48 5.60 -2.51
CA PHE A 327 22.56 5.97 -1.59
C PHE A 327 23.06 4.81 -0.74
N ASN A 328 22.18 3.90 -0.34
CA ASN A 328 22.57 2.75 0.48
C ASN A 328 23.15 1.56 -0.31
N TYR A 329 22.74 1.39 -1.57
CA TYR A 329 23.02 0.18 -2.34
C TYR A 329 23.54 0.42 -3.76
N GLY A 330 23.75 1.69 -4.14
CA GLY A 330 24.26 2.06 -5.45
C GLY A 330 23.25 1.90 -6.59
N LEU A 331 23.74 2.13 -7.81
CA LEU A 331 22.92 2.18 -9.03
C LEU A 331 22.29 0.82 -9.35
N PHE A 332 23.04 -0.27 -9.21
CA PHE A 332 22.53 -1.61 -9.50
C PHE A 332 21.47 -2.05 -8.49
N GLY A 333 21.66 -1.73 -7.20
CA GLY A 333 20.66 -1.96 -6.16
C GLY A 333 19.39 -1.15 -6.42
N PHE A 334 19.54 0.12 -6.80
CA PHE A 334 18.44 1.00 -7.19
C PHE A 334 17.65 0.46 -8.38
N ILE A 335 18.32 0.10 -9.48
CA ILE A 335 17.69 -0.47 -10.67
C ILE A 335 16.99 -1.80 -10.35
N GLY A 336 17.66 -2.69 -9.61
CA GLY A 336 17.08 -3.95 -9.17
C GLY A 336 15.80 -3.75 -8.36
N PHE A 337 15.81 -2.83 -7.40
CA PHE A 337 14.64 -2.50 -6.58
C PHE A 337 13.47 -1.94 -7.41
N LEU A 338 13.76 -1.01 -8.32
CA LEU A 338 12.74 -0.46 -9.23
C LEU A 338 12.13 -1.55 -10.10
N PHE A 339 12.94 -2.44 -10.67
CA PHE A 339 12.43 -3.53 -11.49
C PHE A 339 11.66 -4.57 -10.68
N VAL A 340 12.04 -4.83 -9.42
CA VAL A 340 11.26 -5.68 -8.51
C VAL A 340 9.83 -5.14 -8.32
N LEU A 341 9.69 -3.84 -8.07
CA LEU A 341 8.39 -3.20 -7.93
C LEU A 341 7.62 -3.14 -9.28
N ALA A 342 8.30 -2.77 -10.36
CA ALA A 342 7.70 -2.66 -11.69
C ALA A 342 7.23 -4.03 -12.21
N ALA A 343 8.01 -5.10 -12.02
CA ALA A 343 7.64 -6.45 -12.41
C ALA A 343 6.36 -6.90 -11.67
N ALA A 344 6.28 -6.65 -10.36
CA ALA A 344 5.07 -6.93 -9.57
C ALA A 344 3.85 -6.16 -10.07
N ILE A 345 3.98 -4.86 -10.36
CA ILE A 345 2.91 -4.03 -10.94
C ILE A 345 2.47 -4.57 -12.28
N TYR A 346 3.43 -4.88 -13.16
CA TYR A 346 3.17 -5.39 -14.49
C TYR A 346 2.45 -6.74 -14.44
N GLY A 347 2.89 -7.66 -13.58
CA GLY A 347 2.22 -8.94 -13.36
C GLY A 347 0.77 -8.79 -12.90
N ILE A 348 0.47 -7.81 -12.05
CA ILE A 348 -0.91 -7.50 -11.65
C ILE A 348 -1.66 -6.85 -12.80
N TYR A 349 -1.06 -5.91 -13.52
CA TYR A 349 -1.71 -5.19 -14.63
C TYR A 349 -2.23 -6.14 -15.72
N GLU A 350 -1.41 -7.12 -16.11
CA GLU A 350 -1.77 -8.17 -17.08
C GLU A 350 -2.99 -8.99 -16.64
N ARG A 351 -3.20 -9.16 -15.34
CA ARG A 351 -4.33 -9.93 -14.78
C ARG A 351 -5.53 -9.07 -14.41
N ASN A 352 -5.29 -7.88 -13.89
CA ASN A 352 -6.27 -7.01 -13.28
C ASN A 352 -5.83 -5.54 -13.29
N LYS A 353 -6.07 -4.88 -14.43
CA LYS A 353 -5.78 -3.45 -14.65
C LYS A 353 -6.36 -2.51 -13.59
N LEU A 354 -7.49 -2.89 -12.98
CA LEU A 354 -8.15 -2.05 -11.98
C LEU A 354 -7.36 -2.11 -10.67
N ALA A 355 -7.01 -3.31 -10.20
CA ALA A 355 -6.21 -3.49 -9.00
C ALA A 355 -4.81 -2.87 -9.12
N SER A 356 -4.18 -2.95 -10.31
CA SER A 356 -2.83 -2.40 -10.52
C SER A 356 -2.71 -0.89 -10.31
N ILE A 357 -3.81 -0.13 -10.46
CA ILE A 357 -3.81 1.33 -10.20
C ILE A 357 -3.34 1.63 -8.76
N GLY A 358 -3.80 0.85 -7.78
CA GLY A 358 -3.38 1.05 -6.39
C GLY A 358 -1.89 0.87 -6.18
N PHE A 359 -1.28 -0.09 -6.89
CA PHE A 359 0.16 -0.34 -6.84
C PHE A 359 0.97 0.74 -7.55
N ILE A 360 0.45 1.28 -8.66
CA ILE A 360 1.05 2.44 -9.35
C ILE A 360 1.05 3.66 -8.42
N CYS A 361 -0.05 3.92 -7.71
CA CYS A 361 -0.12 5.01 -6.74
C CYS A 361 0.92 4.84 -5.63
N VAL A 362 1.07 3.62 -5.08
CA VAL A 362 2.09 3.33 -4.07
C VAL A 362 3.50 3.46 -4.60
N PHE A 363 3.77 3.01 -5.82
CA PHE A 363 5.07 3.17 -6.48
C PHE A 363 5.45 4.65 -6.60
N ILE A 364 4.52 5.51 -7.04
CA ILE A 364 4.74 6.95 -7.12
C ILE A 364 4.98 7.54 -5.73
N ALA A 365 4.24 7.11 -4.72
CA ALA A 365 4.46 7.57 -3.34
C ALA A 365 5.85 7.16 -2.82
N PHE A 366 6.35 5.97 -3.16
CA PHE A 366 7.68 5.51 -2.78
C PHE A 366 8.84 6.29 -3.40
N ILE A 367 8.61 7.05 -4.49
CA ILE A 367 9.62 7.95 -5.04
C ILE A 367 10.08 8.96 -3.97
N VAL A 368 9.15 9.45 -3.16
CA VAL A 368 9.40 10.50 -2.16
C VAL A 368 9.26 10.02 -0.73
N ASP A 369 8.71 8.83 -0.49
CA ASP A 369 8.38 8.35 0.85
C ASP A 369 9.03 7.00 1.14
N GLY A 370 9.85 6.93 2.18
CA GLY A 370 10.58 5.75 2.62
C GLY A 370 9.73 4.74 3.39
N SER A 371 8.39 4.79 3.31
CA SER A 371 7.50 3.84 4.00
C SER A 371 7.77 2.37 3.65
N PHE A 372 8.46 2.07 2.55
CA PHE A 372 8.91 0.71 2.20
C PHE A 372 9.99 0.15 3.14
N ASN A 373 10.72 1.00 3.86
CA ASN A 373 11.70 0.60 4.87
C ASN A 373 11.03 0.07 6.15
N PHE A 374 9.72 0.27 6.30
CA PHE A 374 8.98 -0.04 7.51
C PHE A 374 7.85 -1.04 7.24
N PRO A 375 7.65 -2.04 8.12
CA PRO A 375 6.50 -2.92 8.02
C PRO A 375 5.21 -2.12 8.30
N PRO A 376 4.10 -2.46 7.65
CA PRO A 376 3.91 -3.63 6.79
C PRO A 376 3.99 -3.31 5.30
N THR A 377 4.43 -2.11 4.91
CA THR A 377 4.08 -1.52 3.61
C THR A 377 4.54 -2.35 2.41
N LEU A 378 5.83 -2.66 2.36
CA LEU A 378 6.42 -3.45 1.28
C LEU A 378 5.98 -4.93 1.34
N MET A 379 5.80 -5.47 2.55
CA MET A 379 5.25 -6.82 2.76
C MET A 379 3.84 -6.93 2.16
N ASN A 380 2.97 -5.96 2.45
CA ASN A 380 1.61 -5.90 1.93
C ASN A 380 1.57 -5.80 0.41
N PHE A 381 2.48 -5.02 -0.17
CA PHE A 381 2.64 -4.91 -1.62
C PHE A 381 2.86 -6.30 -2.23
N PHE A 382 3.88 -7.04 -1.80
CA PHE A 382 4.19 -8.35 -2.39
C PHE A 382 3.21 -9.46 -2.00
N PHE A 383 2.66 -9.41 -0.79
CA PHE A 383 1.56 -10.29 -0.39
C PHE A 383 0.37 -10.16 -1.35
N LEU A 384 -0.07 -8.93 -1.62
CA LEU A 384 -1.18 -8.68 -2.52
C LEU A 384 -0.82 -8.97 -3.98
N THR A 385 0.44 -8.79 -4.41
CA THR A 385 0.92 -9.29 -5.71
C THR A 385 0.74 -10.80 -5.82
N GLY A 386 1.16 -11.55 -4.81
CA GLY A 386 1.04 -13.01 -4.79
C GLY A 386 -0.42 -13.47 -4.83
N LEU A 387 -1.30 -12.75 -4.13
CA LEU A 387 -2.74 -13.00 -4.14
C LEU A 387 -3.40 -12.74 -5.50
N LEU A 388 -3.06 -11.61 -6.14
CA LEU A 388 -3.73 -11.13 -7.37
C LEU A 388 -3.22 -11.80 -8.64
N THR A 389 -2.03 -12.38 -8.59
CA THR A 389 -1.42 -13.04 -9.75
C THR A 389 -1.70 -14.55 -9.80
N GLN A 390 -2.32 -15.13 -8.77
CA GLN A 390 -2.63 -16.57 -8.74
C GLN A 390 -3.43 -17.04 -9.96
N PRO A 391 -3.18 -18.26 -10.49
CA PRO A 391 -3.92 -18.79 -11.64
C PRO A 391 -5.44 -18.92 -11.41
N GLY A 392 -5.86 -19.34 -10.22
CA GLY A 392 -7.27 -19.63 -9.90
C GLY A 392 -8.20 -18.40 -9.82
N LEU A 393 -7.65 -17.18 -9.83
CA LEU A 393 -8.45 -15.95 -9.82
C LEU A 393 -9.09 -15.66 -11.20
N GLN A 394 -8.63 -16.32 -12.26
CA GLN A 394 -9.10 -16.15 -13.64
C GLN A 394 -10.47 -16.79 -13.90
N GLU A 395 -10.76 -17.96 -13.31
CA GLU A 395 -11.96 -18.75 -13.63
C GLU A 395 -13.27 -18.10 -13.14
N THR A 396 -13.24 -17.43 -11.98
CA THR A 396 -14.42 -16.73 -11.44
C THR A 396 -14.82 -15.49 -12.24
N SER A 397 -13.92 -14.89 -13.03
CA SER A 397 -14.24 -13.71 -13.85
C SER A 397 -14.80 -14.06 -15.23
N HIS A 398 -14.53 -15.26 -15.75
CA HIS A 398 -15.06 -15.71 -17.04
C HIS A 398 -16.42 -16.40 -16.91
N ASN A 399 -16.68 -17.14 -15.83
CA ASN A 399 -17.94 -17.84 -15.61
C ASN A 399 -19.14 -16.94 -15.27
N SER A 400 -18.94 -15.64 -15.01
CA SER A 400 -20.06 -14.70 -14.84
C SER A 400 -20.63 -14.18 -16.16
N LYS A 401 -20.12 -14.62 -17.32
CA LYS A 401 -20.59 -14.21 -18.66
C LYS A 401 -21.47 -15.26 -19.35
N THR A 402 -21.70 -16.42 -18.74
CA THR A 402 -22.50 -17.51 -19.33
C THR A 402 -23.70 -17.85 -18.44
N VAL A 403 -24.70 -16.97 -18.43
CA VAL A 403 -26.08 -17.39 -18.16
C VAL A 403 -26.77 -17.44 -19.53
N PRO A 404 -27.17 -18.61 -20.04
CA PRO A 404 -27.99 -18.68 -21.25
C PRO A 404 -29.37 -18.11 -20.93
N SER A 405 -29.80 -17.15 -21.73
CA SER A 405 -31.20 -16.71 -21.80
C SER A 405 -32.05 -17.80 -22.47
N ASN A 406 -32.45 -18.83 -21.72
CA ASN A 406 -33.48 -19.77 -22.20
C ASN A 406 -34.84 -19.35 -21.64
N GLY A 407 -35.43 -18.34 -22.28
CA GLY A 407 -36.88 -18.18 -22.38
C GLY A 407 -37.32 -18.79 -23.70
N GLY A 408 -37.60 -20.10 -23.69
CA GLY A 408 -38.12 -20.83 -24.83
C GLY A 408 -39.06 -21.92 -24.33
N THR A 409 -40.36 -21.70 -24.51
CA THR A 409 -41.45 -22.65 -24.27
C THR A 409 -41.24 -23.97 -25.02
N PRO A 410 -41.56 -25.13 -24.43
CA PRO A 410 -41.46 -26.40 -25.12
C PRO A 410 -42.70 -26.60 -26.00
N PHE A 411 -42.51 -26.61 -27.32
CA PHE A 411 -43.50 -27.18 -28.24
C PHE A 411 -43.16 -28.65 -28.46
N SER A 412 -44.06 -29.51 -27.96
CA SER A 412 -44.14 -30.92 -28.25
C SER A 412 -44.50 -31.15 -29.71
N LEU A 413 -43.72 -31.95 -30.45
CA LEU A 413 -44.20 -32.66 -31.63
C LEU A 413 -43.71 -34.10 -31.58
N GLN A 414 -44.69 -35.00 -31.59
CA GLN A 414 -44.57 -36.44 -31.62
C GLN A 414 -43.95 -36.90 -32.94
N GLU A 415 -42.90 -37.72 -32.88
CA GLU A 415 -42.53 -38.59 -34.00
C GLU A 415 -43.45 -39.82 -34.01
N LYS A 416 -44.25 -39.92 -35.07
CA LYS A 416 -44.90 -41.16 -35.51
C LYS A 416 -43.91 -41.91 -36.41
N LYS A 417 -43.69 -43.18 -36.05
CA LYS A 417 -43.07 -44.26 -36.85
C LYS A 417 -43.40 -44.18 -38.34
N VAL A 418 -42.42 -44.41 -39.21
CA VAL A 418 -42.15 -45.68 -39.96
C VAL A 418 -40.66 -45.75 -40.24
#